data_AF-A0A954TH51-F1
#
_entry.id   AF-A0A954TH51-F1
#
_cell.length_a   1.000
_cell.length_b   1.000
_cell.length_c   1.000
_cell.angle_alpha   90.00
_cell.angle_beta   90.00
_cell.angle_gamma   90.00
#
_symmetry.space_group_name_H-M   'P 1'
#
loop_
_entity.id
_entity.type
_entity.pdbx_description
1 polymer ?
#
loop_
_entity_poly.entity_id
_entity_poly.type
_entity_poly.pdbx_seq_one_letter_code
_entity_poly.pdbx_strand_id
1 'polypeptide(L)'
;TEIFQRCNNAVTLSRSAATEAIFEAWQATDESWKLNDDEDAISEEVRDTAIRFVESLPLGFPLPEVMPEQDGHINWEWYRDPRRLVSVSIAPNNRLFWAALIGTENPRGTARFIDRVPAILIDQIARVFEG
;
A
#
# COMPACT_ATOMS: atom_id res chain seq x y z
N THR A 1 11.46 -14.57 -13.19
CA THR A 1 10.75 -13.44 -13.84
C THR A 1 11.55 -12.18 -13.57
N GLU A 2 11.82 -11.38 -14.61
CA GLU A 2 12.72 -10.21 -14.63
C GLU A 2 12.51 -9.20 -13.49
N ILE A 3 11.29 -9.12 -12.96
CA ILE A 3 10.90 -8.17 -11.91
C ILE A 3 11.58 -8.48 -10.55
N PHE A 4 11.86 -9.75 -10.21
CA PHE A 4 12.48 -10.06 -8.91
C PHE A 4 13.93 -9.61 -8.81
N GLN A 5 14.67 -9.62 -9.92
CA GLN A 5 16.05 -9.12 -9.96
C GLN A 5 16.12 -7.60 -9.70
N ARG A 6 15.03 -6.88 -9.99
CA ARG A 6 14.91 -5.43 -9.80
C ARG A 6 14.72 -5.04 -8.32
N CYS A 7 14.31 -5.96 -7.45
CA CYS A 7 14.02 -5.71 -6.02
C CYS A 7 15.10 -6.24 -5.05
N ASN A 8 16.26 -6.68 -5.55
CA ASN A 8 17.25 -7.52 -4.82
C ASN A 8 17.75 -7.00 -3.46
N ASN A 9 17.52 -5.74 -3.10
CA ASN A 9 18.01 -5.14 -1.85
C ASN A 9 16.93 -4.94 -0.76
N ALA A 10 15.66 -5.27 -1.02
CA ALA A 10 14.55 -4.96 -0.10
C ALA A 10 13.59 -6.14 0.10
N VAL A 11 14.07 -7.37 -0.07
CA VAL A 11 13.25 -8.59 -0.03
C VAL A 11 12.89 -8.94 1.42
N THR A 12 11.59 -9.04 1.74
CA THR A 12 11.12 -9.63 3.00
C THR A 12 10.48 -11.00 2.75
N LEU A 13 10.91 -12.02 3.52
CA LEU A 13 10.47 -13.42 3.36
C LEU A 13 9.10 -13.72 4.01
N SER A 14 8.55 -12.78 4.78
CA SER A 14 7.24 -12.92 5.44
C SER A 14 6.40 -11.70 5.18
N ARG A 15 5.11 -11.89 4.85
CA ARG A 15 4.12 -10.82 4.76
C ARG A 15 3.49 -10.47 6.11
N SER A 16 3.81 -11.24 7.15
CA SER A 16 3.21 -11.13 8.49
C SER A 16 3.35 -9.72 9.09
N ALA A 17 4.50 -9.06 8.90
CA ALA A 17 4.74 -7.72 9.43
C ALA A 17 3.80 -6.67 8.81
N ALA A 18 3.56 -6.72 7.51
CA ALA A 18 2.64 -5.80 6.85
C ALA A 18 1.18 -6.09 7.21
N THR A 19 0.81 -7.36 7.35
CA THR A 19 -0.53 -7.76 7.83
C THR A 19 -0.77 -7.31 9.28
N GLU A 20 0.23 -7.46 10.15
CA GLU A 20 0.18 -6.99 11.54
C GLU A 20 0.05 -5.47 11.61
N ALA A 21 0.83 -4.73 10.82
CA ALA A 21 0.71 -3.27 10.72
C ALA A 21 -0.68 -2.81 10.23
N ILE A 22 -1.32 -3.55 9.32
CA ILE A 22 -2.72 -3.30 8.92
C ILE A 22 -3.68 -3.51 10.10
N PHE A 23 -3.46 -4.56 10.89
CA PHE A 23 -4.31 -4.88 12.03
C PHE A 23 -4.15 -3.86 13.17
N GLU A 24 -2.92 -3.39 13.41
CA GLU A 24 -2.62 -2.29 14.33
C GLU A 24 -3.26 -0.99 13.87
N ALA A 25 -3.12 -0.63 12.58
CA ALA A 25 -3.73 0.55 12.00
C ALA A 25 -5.26 0.52 12.17
N TRP A 26 -5.89 -0.61 11.86
CA TRP A 26 -7.34 -0.80 12.05
C TRP A 26 -7.76 -0.65 13.52
N GLN A 27 -7.10 -1.34 14.46
CA GLN A 27 -7.39 -1.24 15.89
C GLN A 27 -7.18 0.16 16.46
N ALA A 28 -6.16 0.90 15.98
CA ALA A 28 -5.90 2.26 16.43
C ALA A 28 -7.05 3.22 16.09
N THR A 29 -7.84 2.90 15.06
CA THR A 29 -9.01 3.69 14.64
C THR A 29 -10.33 3.22 15.28
N ASP A 30 -10.31 2.13 16.05
CA ASP A 30 -11.51 1.55 16.65
C ASP A 30 -12.00 2.40 17.84
N GLU A 31 -13.24 2.90 17.71
CA GLU A 31 -14.13 3.66 18.62
C GLU A 31 -13.59 4.81 19.50
N SER A 32 -12.31 4.87 19.84
CA SER A 32 -11.70 5.90 20.69
C SER A 32 -11.17 7.11 19.91
N TRP A 33 -11.04 7.01 18.58
CA TRP A 33 -10.30 7.99 17.78
C TRP A 33 -11.18 9.08 17.14
N LYS A 34 -12.51 9.05 17.29
CA LYS A 34 -13.36 10.16 16.82
C LYS A 34 -13.14 11.40 17.69
N LEU A 35 -12.02 12.08 17.45
CA LEU A 35 -11.72 13.38 18.05
C LEU A 35 -12.60 14.46 17.43
N ASN A 36 -12.98 14.32 16.15
CA ASN A 36 -13.83 15.25 15.40
C ASN A 36 -14.78 14.52 14.42
N ASP A 37 -15.80 15.22 13.92
CA ASP A 37 -16.79 14.69 12.96
C ASP A 37 -16.22 14.30 11.59
N ASP A 38 -15.02 14.80 11.25
CA ASP A 38 -14.34 14.56 9.97
C ASP A 38 -13.38 13.36 9.98
N GLU A 39 -13.26 12.64 11.11
CA GLU A 39 -12.42 11.43 11.22
C GLU A 39 -13.29 10.17 11.16
N ASP A 40 -12.97 9.30 10.20
CA ASP A 40 -13.66 8.03 9.98
C ASP A 40 -12.78 6.86 10.43
N ALA A 41 -13.39 5.94 11.17
CA ALA A 41 -12.74 4.69 11.55
C ALA A 41 -12.53 3.82 10.31
N ILE A 42 -11.42 3.07 10.29
CA ILE A 42 -11.17 2.11 9.22
C ILE A 42 -12.22 0.99 9.32
N SER A 43 -13.02 0.82 8.27
CA SER A 43 -14.00 -0.25 8.23
C SER A 43 -13.34 -1.64 8.11
N GLU A 44 -14.05 -2.68 8.55
CA GLU A 44 -13.62 -4.07 8.34
C GLU A 44 -13.41 -4.39 6.85
N GLU A 45 -14.21 -3.81 5.95
CA GLU A 45 -14.06 -3.98 4.50
C GLU A 45 -12.69 -3.47 4.02
N VAL A 46 -12.31 -2.27 4.45
CA VAL A 46 -11.03 -1.65 4.09
C VAL A 46 -9.87 -2.47 4.66
N ARG A 47 -9.96 -2.91 5.93
CA ARG A 47 -8.98 -3.81 6.56
C ARG A 47 -8.82 -5.10 5.77
N ASP A 48 -9.91 -5.80 5.46
CA ASP A 48 -9.86 -7.10 4.79
C ASP A 48 -9.31 -6.97 3.36
N THR A 49 -9.69 -5.92 2.65
CA THR A 49 -9.13 -5.62 1.33
C THR A 49 -7.65 -5.24 1.42
N ALA A 50 -7.24 -4.54 2.47
CA ALA A 50 -5.85 -4.21 2.70
C ALA A 50 -4.99 -5.46 2.89
N ILE A 51 -5.47 -6.42 3.68
CA ILE A 51 -4.80 -7.72 3.87
C ILE A 51 -4.68 -8.44 2.53
N ARG A 52 -5.79 -8.57 1.78
CA ARG A 52 -5.79 -9.22 0.45
C ARG A 52 -4.85 -8.54 -0.53
N PHE A 53 -4.75 -7.22 -0.49
CA PHE A 53 -3.83 -6.46 -1.33
C PHE A 53 -2.37 -6.87 -1.06
N VAL A 54 -1.93 -6.84 0.21
CA VAL A 54 -0.56 -7.25 0.59
C VAL A 54 -0.31 -8.72 0.25
N GLU A 55 -1.28 -9.60 0.46
CA GLU A 55 -1.19 -11.01 0.09
C GLU A 55 -1.12 -11.25 -1.43
N SER A 56 -1.66 -10.33 -2.23
CA SER A 56 -1.63 -10.40 -3.69
C SER A 56 -0.33 -9.84 -4.30
N LEU A 57 0.53 -9.18 -3.50
CA LEU A 57 1.84 -8.72 -3.96
C LEU A 57 2.75 -9.92 -4.30
N PRO A 58 3.56 -9.85 -5.37
CA PRO A 58 4.46 -10.94 -5.72
C PRO A 58 5.43 -11.31 -4.57
N LEU A 59 5.71 -12.59 -4.39
CA LEU A 59 6.65 -13.07 -3.35
C LEU A 59 8.04 -12.46 -3.54
N GLY A 60 8.59 -11.85 -2.49
CA GLY A 60 9.90 -11.20 -2.53
C GLY A 60 9.89 -9.76 -3.07
N PHE A 61 8.70 -9.17 -3.24
CA PHE A 61 8.59 -7.71 -3.31
C PHE A 61 8.91 -7.07 -1.96
N PRO A 62 9.41 -5.83 -1.97
CA PRO A 62 9.52 -5.04 -0.75
C PRO A 62 8.16 -4.85 -0.12
N LEU A 63 8.11 -4.99 1.21
CA LEU A 63 6.91 -4.64 1.96
C LEU A 63 6.77 -3.12 2.03
N PRO A 64 5.54 -2.61 1.91
CA PRO A 64 5.27 -1.21 2.17
C PRO A 64 5.32 -0.90 3.66
N GLU A 65 5.54 0.37 3.97
CA GLU A 65 5.11 0.95 5.23
C GLU A 65 3.59 1.15 5.19
N VAL A 66 2.89 0.77 6.26
CA VAL A 66 1.42 0.86 6.36
C VAL A 66 1.06 2.02 7.28
N MET A 67 0.17 2.90 6.84
CA MET A 67 -0.29 4.05 7.61
C MET A 67 -1.82 4.17 7.53
N PRO A 68 -2.52 4.38 8.66
CA PRO A 68 -3.93 4.75 8.64
C PRO A 68 -4.10 6.19 8.14
N GLU A 69 -5.15 6.44 7.35
CA GLU A 69 -5.56 7.80 6.96
C GLU A 69 -6.78 8.24 7.79
N GLN A 70 -6.94 9.56 7.97
CA GLN A 70 -8.02 10.15 8.79
C GLN A 70 -9.42 9.92 8.20
N ASP A 71 -9.52 9.64 6.90
CA ASP A 71 -10.76 9.38 6.16
C ASP A 71 -11.17 7.89 6.17
N GLY A 72 -10.57 7.09 7.05
CA GLY A 72 -10.86 5.66 7.16
C GLY A 72 -10.22 4.82 6.05
N HIS A 73 -9.28 5.39 5.28
CA HIS A 73 -8.47 4.66 4.33
C HIS A 73 -7.21 4.06 4.97
N ILE A 74 -6.55 3.16 4.23
CA ILE A 74 -5.20 2.69 4.54
C ILE A 74 -4.28 3.08 3.40
N ASN A 75 -3.13 3.67 3.73
CA ASN A 75 -2.07 3.98 2.80
C ASN A 75 -0.90 2.99 2.95
N TRP A 76 -0.34 2.60 1.80
CA TRP A 76 0.90 1.87 1.67
C TRP A 76 1.93 2.73 0.97
N GLU A 77 3.11 2.84 1.57
CA GLU A 77 4.22 3.57 0.98
C GLU A 77 5.42 2.67 0.74
N TRP A 78 5.95 2.73 -0.49
CA TRP A 78 7.28 2.23 -0.81
C TRP A 78 8.18 3.42 -1.04
N TYR A 79 9.12 3.63 -0.14
CA TYR A 79 10.07 4.73 -0.21
C TYR A 79 11.50 4.19 -0.34
N ARG A 80 12.28 4.79 -1.23
CA ARG A 80 13.74 4.54 -1.34
C ARG A 80 14.55 5.80 -1.13
N ASP A 81 14.17 6.90 -1.79
CA ASP A 81 14.85 8.19 -1.72
C ASP A 81 13.89 9.33 -2.12
N PRO A 82 14.25 10.62 -1.97
CA PRO A 82 13.33 11.74 -2.20
C PRO A 82 12.75 11.85 -3.62
N ARG A 83 13.29 11.12 -4.61
CA ARG A 83 12.74 11.06 -5.97
C ARG A 83 12.29 9.65 -6.36
N ARG A 84 12.15 8.74 -5.39
CA ARG A 84 11.75 7.36 -5.60
C ARG A 84 10.81 6.93 -4.48
N LEU A 85 9.52 7.15 -4.72
CA LEU A 85 8.45 6.63 -3.87
C LEU A 85 7.21 6.24 -4.67
N VAL A 86 6.42 5.34 -4.10
CA VAL A 86 5.05 5.04 -4.53
C VAL A 86 4.18 5.03 -3.28
N SER A 87 3.09 5.80 -3.32
CA SER A 87 2.03 5.75 -2.32
C SER A 87 0.77 5.16 -2.97
N VAL A 88 0.11 4.27 -2.24
CA VAL A 88 -1.13 3.60 -2.64
C VAL A 88 -2.10 3.67 -1.48
N SER A 89 -3.24 4.32 -1.67
CA SER A 89 -4.33 4.35 -0.70
C SER A 89 -5.50 3.47 -1.16
N ILE A 90 -6.13 2.77 -0.21
CA ILE A 90 -7.36 2.01 -0.42
C ILE A 90 -8.54 2.71 0.26
N ALA A 91 -9.52 3.09 -0.56
CA ALA A 91 -10.78 3.65 -0.10
C ALA A 91 -11.86 2.57 0.05
N PRO A 92 -12.97 2.87 0.78
CA PRO A 92 -14.19 2.07 0.76
C PRO A 92 -14.65 1.74 -0.66
N ASN A 93 -15.31 0.59 -0.84
CA ASN A 93 -15.70 0.02 -2.14
C ASN A 93 -14.54 -0.57 -2.97
N ASN A 94 -13.44 -0.93 -2.32
CA ASN A 94 -12.27 -1.57 -2.92
C ASN A 94 -11.61 -0.74 -4.01
N ARG A 95 -11.48 0.58 -3.82
CA ARG A 95 -10.89 1.47 -4.82
C ARG A 95 -9.49 1.91 -4.41
N LEU A 96 -8.52 1.55 -5.25
CA LEU A 96 -7.13 1.96 -5.12
C LEU A 96 -6.92 3.31 -5.80
N PHE A 97 -6.18 4.16 -5.12
CA PHE A 97 -5.58 5.39 -5.64
C PHE A 97 -4.09 5.27 -5.48
N TRP A 98 -3.31 5.69 -6.47
CA TRP A 98 -1.87 5.69 -6.31
C TRP A 98 -1.21 6.85 -7.02
N ALA A 99 -0.06 7.24 -6.48
CA ALA A 99 0.86 8.19 -7.06
C ALA A 99 2.29 7.67 -6.88
N ALA A 100 3.09 7.79 -7.92
CA ALA A 100 4.51 7.50 -7.87
C ALA A 100 5.30 8.76 -8.18
N LEU A 101 6.48 8.87 -7.59
CA LEU A 101 7.55 9.80 -7.97
C LEU A 101 8.77 8.93 -8.27
N ILE A 102 9.20 8.89 -9.54
CA ILE A 102 10.34 8.10 -10.02
C ILE A 102 11.22 9.01 -10.89
N GLY A 103 12.27 9.57 -10.29
CA GLY A 103 13.14 10.56 -10.93
C GLY A 103 12.39 11.85 -11.24
N THR A 104 12.06 12.05 -12.52
CA THR A 104 11.23 13.18 -13.00
C THR A 104 9.83 12.76 -13.42
N GLU A 105 9.52 11.46 -13.37
CA GLU A 105 8.21 10.93 -13.73
C GLU A 105 7.30 10.89 -12.51
N ASN A 106 6.04 11.30 -12.71
CA ASN A 106 5.02 11.32 -11.67
C ASN A 106 3.74 10.59 -12.11
N PRO A 107 3.79 9.28 -12.43
CA PRO A 107 2.61 8.58 -12.87
C PRO A 107 1.64 8.39 -11.70
N ARG A 108 0.34 8.44 -12.01
CA ARG A 108 -0.75 8.33 -11.04
C ARG A 108 -1.91 7.60 -11.68
N GLY A 109 -2.75 7.00 -10.86
CA GLY A 109 -3.92 6.31 -11.36
C GLY A 109 -4.88 5.86 -10.29
N THR A 110 -5.96 5.26 -10.76
CA THR A 110 -6.99 4.66 -9.89
C THR A 110 -7.45 3.35 -10.51
N ALA A 111 -7.79 2.37 -9.69
CA ALA A 111 -8.30 1.09 -10.13
C ALA A 111 -9.21 0.49 -9.06
N ARG A 112 -10.12 -0.39 -9.47
CA ARG A 112 -10.82 -1.25 -8.52
C ARG A 112 -9.94 -2.45 -8.20
N PHE A 113 -9.78 -2.76 -6.93
CA PHE A 113 -9.13 -3.98 -6.49
C PHE A 113 -10.12 -5.16 -6.49
N ILE A 114 -9.74 -6.22 -7.19
CA ILE A 114 -10.48 -7.48 -7.33
C ILE A 114 -9.50 -8.64 -7.15
N ASP A 115 -8.85 -8.70 -5.99
CA ASP A 115 -7.88 -9.74 -5.59
C ASP A 115 -6.66 -9.89 -6.51
N ARG A 116 -6.38 -8.84 -7.28
CA ARG A 116 -5.18 -8.74 -8.12
C ARG A 116 -4.72 -7.29 -8.18
N VAL A 117 -3.44 -7.09 -7.89
CA VAL A 117 -2.79 -5.78 -8.09
C VAL A 117 -2.69 -5.47 -9.59
N PRO A 118 -3.08 -4.28 -10.05
CA PRO A 118 -2.88 -3.86 -11.43
C PRO A 118 -1.40 -3.98 -11.84
N ALA A 119 -1.12 -4.54 -13.02
CA ALA A 119 0.25 -4.74 -13.50
C ALA A 119 1.06 -3.44 -13.57
N ILE A 120 0.39 -2.32 -13.91
CA ILE A 120 1.01 -0.98 -13.92
C ILE A 120 1.50 -0.55 -12.54
N LEU A 121 0.77 -0.89 -11.48
CA LEU A 121 1.15 -0.56 -10.11
C LEU A 121 2.33 -1.43 -9.65
N ILE A 122 2.34 -2.72 -10.00
CA ILE A 122 3.48 -3.61 -9.75
C ILE A 122 4.76 -3.10 -10.43
N ASP A 123 4.67 -2.66 -11.69
CA ASP A 123 5.83 -2.08 -12.39
C ASP A 123 6.32 -0.80 -11.70
N GLN A 124 5.42 0.09 -11.30
CA GLN A 124 5.79 1.33 -10.62
C GLN A 124 6.46 1.08 -9.27
N ILE A 125 5.95 0.14 -8.48
CA ILE A 125 6.59 -0.27 -7.21
C ILE A 125 7.98 -0.84 -7.48
N ALA A 126 8.15 -1.69 -8.49
CA ALA A 126 9.47 -2.24 -8.84
C ALA A 126 10.47 -1.13 -9.20
N ARG A 127 10.03 -0.14 -9.99
CA ARG A 127 10.84 1.00 -10.44
C ARG A 127 11.35 1.91 -9.33
N VAL A 128 10.70 1.91 -8.16
CA VAL A 128 11.23 2.58 -6.95
C VAL A 128 12.57 1.96 -6.53
N PHE A 129 12.70 0.64 -6.64
CA PHE A 129 13.88 -0.11 -6.16
C PHE A 129 14.90 -0.43 -7.25
N GLU A 130 14.65 0.01 -8.48
CA GLU A 130 15.61 -0.08 -9.58
C GLU A 130 16.64 1.03 -9.53
N GLY A 131 17.90 0.65 -9.63
CA GLY A 131 19.07 1.51 -9.78
C GLY A 131 20.19 0.73 -10.42
#